data_AF-A0A4U6U170-F1
#
_entry.id   AF-A0A4U6U170-F1
#
_cell.length_a   1.000
_cell.length_b   1.000
_cell.length_c   1.000
_cell.angle_alpha   90.00
_cell.angle_beta   90.00
_cell.angle_gamma   90.00
#
_symmetry.space_group_name_H-M   'P 1'
#
loop_
_entity.id
_entity.type
_entity.pdbx_description
1 polymer ?
#
loop_
_entity_poly.entity_id
_entity_poly.type
_entity_poly.pdbx_seq_one_letter_code
_entity_poly.pdbx_strand_id
1 'polypeptide(L)'
;MGSPSLKSLQLISCPDVGNKGFAEAIKKSPLLEELELSRCSEVCTKVVFVAVGKSCPQLKHFKLNKLGLRHNDIRGCSDSGEALGIATMTELRTLQLLGHELTNEGLIVILENCPHLESLYMHSCLNVEMDDTLRDACAGIKTLSIWPQKW
;
A
#
# COMPACT_ATOMS: atom_id res chain seq x y z
N MET A 1 1.03 1.37 23.68
CA MET A 1 2.32 2.10 23.82
C MET A 1 3.13 1.82 22.57
N GLY A 2 3.60 2.84 21.84
CA GLY A 2 4.36 2.62 20.61
C GLY A 2 5.85 2.42 20.92
N SER A 3 6.52 1.54 20.17
CA SER A 3 7.94 1.26 20.34
C SER A 3 8.75 2.06 19.32
N PRO A 4 9.62 2.98 19.74
CA PRO A 4 10.42 3.80 18.82
C PRO A 4 11.45 2.99 18.02
N SER A 5 11.65 1.71 18.38
CA SER A 5 12.53 0.77 17.68
C SER A 5 11.80 -0.24 16.79
N LEU A 6 10.48 -0.13 16.64
CA LEU A 6 9.71 -1.08 15.83
C LEU A 6 10.09 -0.96 14.36
N LYS A 7 10.59 -2.06 13.78
CA LYS A 7 10.98 -2.16 12.36
C LYS A 7 9.96 -2.88 11.50
N SER A 8 9.16 -3.78 12.07
CA SER A 8 8.17 -4.56 11.35
C SER A 8 6.85 -4.57 12.12
N LEU A 9 5.76 -4.27 11.43
CA LEU A 9 4.41 -4.29 11.98
C LEU A 9 3.50 -5.06 11.01
N GLN A 10 2.87 -6.12 11.50
CA GLN A 10 1.91 -6.90 10.73
C GLN A 10 0.59 -6.96 11.51
N LEU A 11 -0.47 -6.49 10.87
CA LEU A 11 -1.83 -6.50 11.40
C LEU A 11 -2.69 -7.32 10.45
N ILE A 12 -3.02 -8.54 10.86
CA ILE A 12 -3.70 -9.53 10.04
C ILE A 12 -4.98 -9.96 10.75
N SER A 13 -6.13 -9.72 10.11
CA SER A 13 -7.45 -10.06 10.65
C SER A 13 -7.66 -9.46 12.05
N CYS A 14 -7.32 -8.18 12.23
CA CYS A 14 -7.48 -7.45 13.49
C CYS A 14 -8.71 -6.53 13.41
N PRO A 15 -9.93 -7.00 13.74
CA PRO A 15 -11.16 -6.21 13.57
C PRO A 15 -11.24 -5.03 14.53
N ASP A 16 -10.59 -5.10 15.70
CA ASP A 16 -10.66 -4.04 16.72
C ASP A 16 -9.68 -2.88 16.47
N VAL A 17 -8.82 -3.00 15.45
CA VAL A 17 -7.88 -1.94 15.11
C VAL A 17 -8.61 -0.89 14.26
N GLY A 18 -8.98 0.21 14.89
CA GLY A 18 -9.53 1.38 14.20
C GLY A 18 -8.48 2.38 13.72
N ASN A 19 -8.91 3.29 12.83
CA ASN A 19 -8.11 4.40 12.28
C ASN A 19 -7.21 5.13 13.30
N LYS A 20 -7.76 5.50 14.47
CA LYS A 20 -7.02 6.25 15.49
C LYS A 20 -5.87 5.43 16.06
N GLY A 21 -6.14 4.17 16.44
CA GLY A 21 -5.15 3.27 17.01
C GLY A 21 -4.02 2.97 16.02
N PHE A 22 -4.39 2.72 14.75
CA PHE A 22 -3.43 2.54 13.67
C PHE A 22 -2.52 3.77 13.49
N ALA A 23 -3.11 4.97 13.33
CA ALA A 23 -2.35 6.20 13.11
C ALA A 23 -1.40 6.53 14.27
N GLU A 24 -1.84 6.32 15.53
CA GLU A 24 -0.99 6.52 16.70
C GLU A 24 0.17 5.52 16.77
N ALA A 25 -0.04 4.26 16.35
CA ALA A 25 1.02 3.25 16.30
C ALA A 25 2.08 3.61 15.24
N ILE A 26 1.63 3.98 14.04
CA ILE A 26 2.51 4.40 12.93
C ILE A 26 3.31 5.65 13.31
N LYS A 27 2.67 6.68 13.88
CA LYS A 27 3.35 7.91 14.32
C LYS A 27 4.44 7.66 15.36
N LYS A 28 4.31 6.59 16.17
CA LYS A 28 5.29 6.21 17.20
C LYS A 28 6.36 5.24 16.69
N SER A 29 6.34 4.89 15.41
CA SER A 29 7.24 3.89 14.80
C SER A 29 8.00 4.48 13.60
N PRO A 30 8.86 5.50 13.81
CA PRO A 30 9.55 6.18 12.69
C PRO A 30 10.62 5.33 11.99
N LEU A 31 11.07 4.24 12.63
CA LEU A 31 12.06 3.31 12.09
C LEU A 31 11.42 2.09 11.39
N LEU A 32 10.11 2.17 11.08
CA LEU A 32 9.40 1.07 10.44
C LEU A 32 9.93 0.85 9.02
N GLU A 33 10.39 -0.37 8.76
CA GLU A 33 10.90 -0.83 7.47
C GLU A 33 9.88 -1.74 6.77
N GLU A 34 9.00 -2.39 7.53
CA GLU A 34 7.99 -3.33 7.02
C GLU A 34 6.61 -3.06 7.62
N LEU A 35 5.59 -3.01 6.76
CA LEU A 35 4.20 -2.88 7.16
C LEU A 35 3.30 -3.81 6.34
N GLU A 36 2.57 -4.68 7.05
CA GLU A 36 1.43 -5.42 6.50
C GLU A 36 0.13 -5.04 7.21
N LEU A 37 -0.90 -4.70 6.43
CA LEU A 37 -2.27 -4.57 6.90
C LEU A 37 -3.18 -5.41 6.02
N SER A 38 -3.71 -6.50 6.58
CA SER A 38 -4.49 -7.50 5.86
C SER A 38 -5.79 -7.79 6.57
N ARG A 39 -6.93 -7.66 5.87
CA ARG A 39 -8.27 -7.98 6.39
C ARG A 39 -8.64 -7.24 7.69
N CYS A 40 -8.26 -5.96 7.79
CA CYS A 40 -8.64 -5.07 8.89
C CYS A 40 -9.68 -4.07 8.39
N SER A 41 -10.97 -4.34 8.62
CA SER A 41 -12.09 -3.55 8.07
C SER A 41 -12.24 -2.15 8.67
N GLU A 42 -11.82 -1.98 9.93
CA GLU A 42 -11.98 -0.71 10.67
C GLU A 42 -10.88 0.33 10.38
N VAL A 43 -9.92 0.00 9.50
CA VAL A 43 -8.88 0.92 9.04
C VAL A 43 -9.14 1.36 7.60
N CYS A 44 -9.43 2.64 7.43
CA CYS A 44 -9.57 3.30 6.15
C CYS A 44 -8.20 3.46 5.47
N THR A 45 -8.10 3.04 4.22
CA THR A 45 -6.88 3.11 3.40
C THR A 45 -6.26 4.49 3.32
N LYS A 46 -7.09 5.52 3.18
CA LYS A 46 -6.62 6.91 3.21
C LYS A 46 -5.84 7.23 4.48
N VAL A 47 -6.29 6.71 5.63
CA VAL A 47 -5.57 6.87 6.91
C VAL A 47 -4.24 6.12 6.88
N VAL A 48 -4.22 4.92 6.29
CA VAL A 48 -2.99 4.14 6.10
C VAL A 48 -1.94 4.95 5.35
N PHE A 49 -2.25 5.38 4.13
CA PHE A 49 -1.26 6.04 3.29
C PHE A 49 -0.82 7.39 3.87
N VAL A 50 -1.74 8.17 4.44
CA VAL A 50 -1.39 9.47 5.07
C VAL A 50 -0.51 9.28 6.30
N ALA A 51 -0.82 8.31 7.17
CA ALA A 51 -0.03 8.09 8.39
C ALA A 51 1.36 7.55 8.06
N VAL A 52 1.44 6.56 7.17
CA VAL A 52 2.67 5.87 6.81
C VAL A 52 3.60 6.80 6.03
N GLY A 53 3.08 7.45 4.98
CA GLY A 53 3.85 8.38 4.16
C GLY A 53 4.48 9.54 4.94
N LYS A 54 3.82 9.98 6.02
CA LYS A 54 4.34 11.03 6.90
C LYS A 54 5.29 10.56 7.99
N SER A 55 5.16 9.32 8.44
CA SER A 55 5.80 8.88 9.68
C SER A 55 6.91 7.86 9.47
N CYS A 56 6.92 7.13 8.36
CA CYS A 56 7.81 6.00 8.11
C CYS A 56 8.68 6.23 6.87
N PRO A 57 9.66 7.16 6.92
CA PRO A 57 10.51 7.49 5.77
C PRO A 57 11.44 6.35 5.34
N GLN A 58 11.62 5.33 6.18
CA GLN A 58 12.49 4.18 5.93
C GLN A 58 11.71 2.93 5.48
N LEU A 59 10.43 3.06 5.13
CA LEU A 59 9.60 1.92 4.76
C LEU A 59 10.08 1.30 3.45
N LYS A 60 10.40 0.00 3.49
CA LYS A 60 10.93 -0.78 2.36
C LYS A 60 9.90 -1.78 1.84
N HIS A 61 9.09 -2.36 2.71
CA HIS A 61 8.13 -3.39 2.33
C HIS A 61 6.73 -3.02 2.81
N PHE A 62 5.82 -2.83 1.87
CA PHE A 62 4.46 -2.43 2.16
C PHE A 62 3.44 -3.36 1.51
N LYS A 63 2.58 -3.94 2.34
CA LYS A 63 1.54 -4.87 1.92
C LYS A 63 0.19 -4.45 2.48
N LEU A 64 -0.78 -4.32 1.58
CA LEU A 64 -2.14 -3.95 1.90
C LEU A 64 -3.11 -4.91 1.20
N ASN A 65 -3.96 -5.57 1.98
CA ASN A 65 -4.86 -6.60 1.47
C ASN A 65 -6.30 -6.34 1.92
N LYS A 66 -7.14 -5.95 0.96
CA LYS A 66 -8.59 -5.79 1.09
C LYS A 66 -9.39 -7.03 0.71
N LEU A 67 -8.75 -8.09 0.19
CA LEU A 67 -9.49 -9.27 -0.27
C LEU A 67 -10.26 -9.93 0.89
N GLY A 68 -11.53 -10.24 0.62
CA GLY A 68 -12.44 -10.83 1.58
C GLY A 68 -13.17 -9.82 2.47
N LEU A 69 -12.88 -8.52 2.36
CA LEU A 69 -13.71 -7.46 2.93
C LEU A 69 -14.88 -7.19 1.98
N ARG A 70 -16.11 -7.17 2.50
CA ARG A 70 -17.29 -6.74 1.72
C ARG A 70 -17.23 -5.22 1.55
N HIS A 71 -17.77 -4.71 0.45
CA HIS A 71 -17.82 -3.25 0.18
C HIS A 71 -18.44 -2.44 1.33
N ASN A 72 -19.39 -3.02 2.07
CA ASN A 72 -20.02 -2.41 3.24
C ASN A 72 -19.17 -2.46 4.52
N ASP A 73 -18.11 -3.27 4.54
CA ASP A 73 -17.21 -3.43 5.69
C ASP A 73 -16.20 -2.27 5.76
N ILE A 74 -15.94 -1.58 4.64
CA ILE A 74 -15.05 -0.42 4.59
C ILE A 74 -15.89 0.83 4.81
N ARG A 75 -16.05 1.23 6.08
CA ARG A 75 -16.83 2.44 6.42
C ARG A 75 -16.23 3.71 5.80
N GLY A 76 -16.99 4.35 4.91
CA GLY A 76 -16.87 5.78 4.59
C GLY A 76 -15.53 6.24 4.00
N CYS A 77 -14.76 5.32 3.41
CA CYS A 77 -13.45 5.63 2.85
C CYS A 77 -13.57 5.82 1.34
N SER A 78 -13.37 7.03 0.83
CA SER A 78 -13.11 7.23 -0.60
C SER A 78 -11.66 6.84 -0.87
N ASP A 79 -11.43 5.91 -1.79
CA ASP A 79 -10.11 5.46 -2.23
C ASP A 79 -9.38 6.52 -3.10
N SER A 80 -9.78 7.79 -3.03
CA SER A 80 -9.08 8.86 -3.76
C SER A 80 -7.73 9.20 -3.10
N GLY A 81 -6.65 9.08 -3.87
CA GLY A 81 -5.29 9.45 -3.46
C GLY A 81 -4.41 8.33 -2.93
N GLU A 82 -4.75 7.05 -3.16
CA GLU A 82 -3.86 5.92 -2.80
C GLU A 82 -2.46 6.09 -3.40
N ALA A 83 -2.40 6.39 -4.71
CA ALA A 83 -1.16 6.61 -5.45
C ALA A 83 -0.27 7.68 -4.84
N LEU A 84 -0.84 8.87 -4.55
CA LEU A 84 -0.10 9.98 -3.98
C LEU A 84 0.48 9.65 -2.60
N GLY A 85 -0.27 8.90 -1.79
CA GLY A 85 0.21 8.49 -0.49
C GLY A 85 1.34 7.45 -0.58
N ILE A 86 1.24 6.47 -1.48
CA ILE A 86 2.31 5.48 -1.71
C ILE A 86 3.56 6.16 -2.29
N ALA A 87 3.40 7.12 -3.21
CA ALA A 87 4.49 7.87 -3.82
C ALA A 87 5.36 8.65 -2.80
N THR A 88 4.87 8.89 -1.58
CA THR A 88 5.71 9.48 -0.51
C THR A 88 6.67 8.50 0.15
N MET A 89 6.54 7.18 -0.11
CA MET A 89 7.36 6.12 0.46
C MET A 89 8.58 5.88 -0.45
N THR A 90 9.53 6.82 -0.47
CA THR A 90 10.62 6.84 -1.47
C THR A 90 11.63 5.69 -1.34
N GLU A 91 11.73 5.09 -0.15
CA GLU A 91 12.62 3.95 0.14
C GLU A 91 11.98 2.58 -0.19
N LEU A 92 10.78 2.58 -0.78
CA LEU A 92 10.01 1.36 -1.02
C LEU A 92 10.72 0.44 -2.04
N ARG A 93 10.85 -0.82 -1.66
CA ARG A 93 11.45 -1.92 -2.46
C ARG A 93 10.44 -2.97 -2.85
N THR A 94 9.40 -3.16 -2.03
CA THR A 94 8.31 -4.10 -2.31
C THR A 94 6.97 -3.45 -2.03
N LEU A 95 6.11 -3.47 -3.04
CA LEU A 95 4.71 -3.07 -2.94
C LEU A 95 3.79 -4.23 -3.27
N GLN A 96 2.88 -4.55 -2.36
CA GLN A 96 1.83 -5.53 -2.58
C GLN A 96 0.45 -4.93 -2.27
N LEU A 97 -0.39 -4.80 -3.29
CA LEU A 97 -1.77 -4.32 -3.18
C LEU A 97 -2.72 -5.41 -3.65
N LEU A 98 -3.68 -5.81 -2.81
CA LEU A 98 -4.74 -6.73 -3.23
C LEU A 98 -6.12 -6.14 -2.99
N GLY A 99 -6.93 -6.09 -4.06
CA GLY A 99 -8.30 -5.53 -4.02
C GLY A 99 -8.34 -4.00 -3.89
N HIS A 100 -7.39 -3.32 -4.53
CA HIS A 100 -7.32 -1.85 -4.57
C HIS A 100 -7.70 -1.31 -5.96
N GLU A 101 -8.25 -0.11 -6.01
CA GLU A 101 -8.73 0.56 -7.23
C GLU A 101 -7.66 1.47 -7.87
N LEU A 102 -6.38 1.06 -7.82
CA LEU A 102 -5.30 1.81 -8.46
C LEU A 102 -5.47 1.83 -9.99
N THR A 103 -5.17 2.96 -10.62
CA THR A 103 -5.20 3.15 -12.08
C THR A 103 -3.79 3.09 -12.68
N ASN A 104 -3.68 2.97 -14.01
CA ASN A 104 -2.39 3.07 -14.71
C ASN A 104 -1.66 4.38 -14.36
N GLU A 105 -2.35 5.52 -14.40
CA GLU A 105 -1.79 6.82 -14.02
C GLU A 105 -1.26 6.83 -12.58
N GLY A 106 -2.05 6.29 -11.64
CA GLY A 106 -1.64 6.19 -10.24
C GLY A 106 -0.41 5.29 -10.05
N LEU A 107 -0.32 4.20 -10.80
CA LEU A 107 0.83 3.30 -10.77
C LEU A 107 2.09 3.95 -11.35
N ILE A 108 1.97 4.69 -12.45
CA ILE A 108 3.08 5.47 -13.02
C ILE A 108 3.61 6.47 -11.99
N VAL A 109 2.72 7.21 -11.31
CA VAL A 109 3.12 8.14 -10.25
C VAL A 109 3.90 7.45 -9.13
N ILE A 110 3.52 6.23 -8.75
CA ILE A 110 4.27 5.44 -7.76
C ILE A 110 5.64 5.07 -8.31
N LEU A 111 5.73 4.55 -9.53
CA LEU A 111 6.98 4.12 -10.15
C LEU A 111 7.98 5.28 -10.31
N GLU A 112 7.49 6.47 -10.64
CA GLU A 112 8.32 7.69 -10.77
C GLU A 112 8.87 8.20 -9.42
N ASN A 113 8.13 7.99 -8.32
CA ASN A 113 8.50 8.50 -6.99
C ASN A 113 9.14 7.45 -6.07
N CYS A 114 9.10 6.16 -6.44
CA CYS A 114 9.72 5.05 -5.71
C CYS A 114 10.87 4.43 -6.53
N PRO A 115 12.03 5.10 -6.64
CA PRO A 115 13.13 4.69 -7.53
C PRO A 115 13.82 3.38 -7.09
N HIS A 116 13.56 2.92 -5.87
CA HIS A 116 14.11 1.68 -5.32
C HIS A 116 13.15 0.49 -5.41
N LEU A 117 11.99 0.65 -6.05
CA LEU A 117 11.00 -0.41 -6.14
C LEU A 117 11.54 -1.57 -7.00
N GLU A 118 11.64 -2.75 -6.42
CA GLU A 118 12.17 -3.95 -7.08
C GLU A 118 11.09 -5.00 -7.32
N SER A 119 10.02 -4.97 -6.52
CA SER A 119 8.95 -5.97 -6.56
C SER A 119 7.57 -5.33 -6.44
N LEU A 120 6.71 -5.62 -7.42
CA LEU A 120 5.34 -5.12 -7.50
C LEU A 120 4.37 -6.28 -7.67
N TYR A 121 3.47 -6.43 -6.69
CA TYR A 121 2.41 -7.43 -6.68
C TYR A 121 1.06 -6.74 -6.62
N MET A 122 0.25 -6.90 -7.66
CA MET A 122 -1.10 -6.36 -7.74
C MET A 122 -2.07 -7.47 -8.09
N HIS A 123 -3.05 -7.72 -7.23
CA HIS A 123 -4.06 -8.77 -7.46
C HIS A 123 -5.46 -8.21 -7.25
N SER A 124 -6.37 -8.54 -8.16
CA SER A 124 -7.74 -8.02 -8.18
C SER A 124 -7.79 -6.48 -8.26
N CYS A 125 -6.83 -5.87 -8.94
CA CYS A 125 -6.82 -4.44 -9.28
C CYS A 125 -7.38 -4.27 -10.69
N LEU A 126 -8.70 -4.10 -10.80
CA LEU A 126 -9.43 -4.20 -12.07
C LEU A 126 -9.22 -3.03 -13.04
N ASN A 127 -8.69 -1.91 -12.52
CA ASN A 127 -8.46 -0.65 -13.22
C ASN A 127 -7.01 -0.50 -13.73
N VAL A 128 -6.19 -1.54 -13.60
CA VAL A 128 -4.85 -1.61 -14.18
C VAL A 128 -4.88 -2.51 -15.40
N GLU A 129 -4.40 -1.99 -16.52
CA GLU A 129 -4.24 -2.70 -17.79
C GLU A 129 -2.79 -2.56 -18.26
N MET A 130 -2.20 -3.66 -18.73
CA MET A 130 -0.80 -3.69 -19.14
C MET A 130 -0.63 -3.17 -20.57
N ASP A 131 -0.75 -1.86 -20.75
CA ASP A 131 -0.44 -1.16 -22.01
C ASP A 131 1.09 -0.95 -22.19
N ASP A 132 1.48 -0.42 -23.35
CA ASP A 132 2.89 -0.17 -23.67
C ASP A 132 3.55 0.84 -22.71
N THR A 133 2.80 1.86 -22.28
CA THR A 133 3.30 2.89 -21.35
C THR A 133 3.65 2.28 -19.99
N LEU A 134 2.76 1.45 -19.46
CA LEU A 134 2.96 0.81 -18.18
C LEU A 134 4.05 -0.26 -18.25
N ARG A 135 4.17 -0.95 -19.39
CA ARG A 135 5.25 -1.90 -19.65
C ARG A 135 6.61 -1.22 -19.62
N ASP A 136 6.74 -0.06 -20.26
CA ASP A 136 7.97 0.72 -20.25
C ASP A 136 8.28 1.24 -18.83
N ALA A 137 7.28 1.73 -18.11
CA ALA A 137 7.43 2.18 -16.72
C ALA A 137 7.86 1.03 -15.78
N CYS A 138 7.42 -0.20 -16.05
CA CYS A 138 7.77 -1.38 -15.24
C CYS A 138 9.08 -2.05 -15.67
N ALA A 139 9.78 -1.57 -16.71
CA ALA A 139 10.97 -2.24 -17.25
C ALA A 139 12.12 -2.41 -16.22
N GLY A 140 12.18 -1.54 -15.22
CA GLY A 140 13.16 -1.62 -14.11
C GLY A 140 12.77 -2.56 -12.96
N ILE A 141 11.53 -3.07 -12.94
CA ILE A 141 11.02 -3.90 -11.85
C ILE A 141 11.49 -5.36 -12.05
N LYS A 142 12.20 -5.90 -11.05
CA LYS A 142 12.74 -7.28 -11.11
C LYS A 142 11.65 -8.33 -11.00
N THR A 143 10.65 -8.09 -10.16
CA THR A 143 9.55 -9.03 -9.90
C THR A 143 8.22 -8.32 -10.09
N LEU A 144 7.49 -8.68 -11.15
CA LEU A 144 6.21 -8.09 -11.49
C LEU A 144 5.13 -9.18 -11.52
N SER A 145 4.06 -9.00 -10.76
CA SER A 145 2.90 -9.89 -10.77
C SER A 145 1.63 -9.07 -10.71
N ILE A 146 0.95 -8.91 -11.85
CA ILE A 146 -0.35 -8.23 -11.94
C ILE A 146 -1.42 -9.24 -12.37
N TRP A 147 -2.50 -9.33 -11.59
CA TRP A 147 -3.64 -10.23 -11.81
C TRP A 147 -4.98 -9.50 -11.58
N PRO A 148 -6.04 -9.81 -12.35
CA PRO A 148 -6.05 -10.73 -13.49
C PRO A 148 -5.26 -10.17 -14.69
N GLN A 149 -4.57 -11.06 -15.40
CA GLN A 149 -3.88 -10.73 -16.65
C GLN A 149 -4.94 -10.44 -17.72
N LYS A 150 -5.31 -9.16 -17.94
CA LYS A 150 -6.06 -8.75 -19.12
C LYS A 150 -5.04 -8.51 -20.23
N TRP A 151 -5.08 -9.36 -21.28
CA TRP A 151 -4.26 -9.27 -22.49
C TRP A 151 -5.15 -8.77 -23.63
#